data_AF-A0A2N5KUC2-F1
#
_entry.id   AF-A0A2N5KUC2-F1
#
_cell.length_a   1.000
_cell.length_b   1.000
_cell.length_c   1.000
_cell.angle_alpha   90.00
_cell.angle_beta   90.00
_cell.angle_gamma   90.00
#
_symmetry.space_group_name_H-M   'P 1'
#
loop_
_entity.id
_entity.type
_entity.pdbx_description
1 polymer ?
#
loop_
_entity_poly.entity_id
_entity_poly.type
_entity_poly.pdbx_seq_one_letter_code
_entity_poly.pdbx_strand_id
1 'polypeptide(L)'
;MARPGGQGDLVVLTIGAYGHDEQSFFRALVGADVDTFCDIRQRWGVRGSRYAFVNSKRLQQSLAELGIRYVHLKSLAPTQEVRAAQKEADKAEGVAKRQRESLHPEFAAAYRKECLENVTGAGVLASVPADAKRVALFCVEELPSACHRSLAAEWLAGYAEAPIEHLVP
;
A
#
# COMPACT_ATOMS: atom_id res chain seq x y z
N MET A 1 9.46 2.85 -25.36
CA MET A 1 8.42 2.29 -24.48
C MET A 1 7.22 3.21 -24.58
N ALA A 2 6.11 2.73 -25.14
CA ALA A 2 4.92 3.54 -25.33
C ALA A 2 4.29 3.86 -23.96
N ARG A 3 4.26 5.14 -23.59
CA ARG A 3 3.48 5.63 -22.45
C ARG A 3 2.00 5.48 -22.83
N PRO A 4 1.18 4.75 -22.07
CA PRO A 4 -0.26 4.77 -22.31
C PRO A 4 -0.73 6.22 -22.13
N GLY A 5 -1.32 6.80 -23.17
CA GLY A 5 -1.99 8.09 -23.07
C GLY A 5 -3.01 8.05 -21.93
N GLY A 6 -3.03 9.12 -21.15
CA GLY A 6 -3.69 9.25 -19.84
C GLY A 6 -4.87 8.32 -19.59
N GLN A 7 -4.74 7.48 -18.57
CA GLN A 7 -5.88 7.01 -17.78
C GLN A 7 -6.39 8.23 -16.99
N GLY A 8 -7.07 9.16 -17.65
CA GLY A 8 -7.37 10.51 -17.15
C GLY A 8 -8.24 10.59 -15.89
N ASP A 9 -8.67 9.45 -15.33
CA ASP A 9 -9.53 9.34 -14.15
C ASP A 9 -8.89 8.55 -12.99
N LEU A 10 -7.69 7.97 -13.15
CA LEU A 10 -7.08 7.16 -12.10
C LEU A 10 -6.54 8.05 -10.96
N VAL A 11 -6.88 7.71 -9.73
CA VAL A 11 -6.36 8.29 -8.49
C VAL A 11 -5.74 7.16 -7.67
N VAL A 12 -4.50 7.36 -7.23
CA VAL A 12 -3.80 6.40 -6.37
C VAL A 12 -3.93 6.85 -4.92
N LEU A 13 -4.62 6.06 -4.12
CA LEU A 13 -4.78 6.30 -2.70
C LEU A 13 -3.84 5.41 -1.90
N THR A 14 -3.50 5.80 -0.68
CA THR A 14 -2.83 4.90 0.28
C THR A 14 -3.60 4.85 1.57
N ILE A 15 -3.61 3.69 2.24
CA ILE A 15 -4.25 3.54 3.55
C ILE A 15 -3.45 2.63 4.48
N GLY A 16 -3.45 2.99 5.77
CA GLY A 16 -2.86 2.25 6.89
C GLY A 16 -3.94 1.69 7.82
N ALA A 17 -3.59 0.73 8.68
CA ALA A 17 -4.54 0.17 9.65
C ALA A 17 -4.16 0.37 11.12
N TYR A 18 -2.87 0.44 11.44
CA TYR A 18 -2.42 0.74 12.79
C TYR A 18 -2.83 2.17 13.20
N GLY A 19 -3.14 2.35 14.48
CA GLY A 19 -3.69 3.61 14.99
C GLY A 19 -5.21 3.67 14.96
N HIS A 20 -5.84 2.98 13.99
CA HIS A 20 -7.26 3.11 13.68
C HIS A 20 -8.08 1.86 14.04
N ASP A 21 -9.40 2.02 14.11
CA ASP A 21 -10.34 0.92 14.29
C ASP A 21 -11.00 0.51 12.97
N GLU A 22 -11.72 -0.60 13.00
CA GLU A 22 -12.40 -1.17 11.83
C GLU A 22 -13.38 -0.18 11.19
N GLN A 23 -14.12 0.55 12.02
CA GLN A 23 -15.17 1.45 11.56
C GLN A 23 -14.57 2.66 10.85
N SER A 24 -13.54 3.27 11.44
CA SER A 24 -12.87 4.42 10.85
C SER A 24 -12.13 4.04 9.57
N PHE A 25 -11.48 2.88 9.55
CA PHE A 25 -10.80 2.32 8.37
C PHE A 25 -11.75 2.17 7.16
N PHE A 26 -12.88 1.49 7.33
CA PHE A 26 -13.82 1.28 6.23
C PHE A 26 -14.56 2.57 5.84
N ARG A 27 -14.87 3.46 6.79
CA ARG A 27 -15.42 4.79 6.47
C ARG A 27 -14.46 5.61 5.61
N ALA A 28 -13.15 5.56 5.87
CA ALA A 28 -12.17 6.28 5.07
C ALA A 28 -12.14 5.78 3.62
N LEU A 29 -12.25 4.45 3.41
CA LEU A 29 -12.35 3.88 2.07
C LEU A 29 -13.60 4.33 1.32
N VAL A 30 -14.75 4.29 1.99
CA VAL A 30 -16.04 4.71 1.39
C VAL A 30 -16.06 6.21 1.14
N GLY A 31 -15.64 7.02 2.11
CA GLY A 31 -15.63 8.49 1.98
C GLY A 31 -14.65 9.00 0.93
N ALA A 32 -13.64 8.20 0.58
CA ALA A 32 -12.72 8.47 -0.51
C ALA A 32 -13.09 7.73 -1.80
N ASP A 33 -14.31 7.18 -1.92
CA ASP A 33 -14.85 6.51 -3.10
C ASP A 33 -13.91 5.42 -3.68
N VAL A 34 -13.23 4.66 -2.82
CA VAL A 34 -12.31 3.61 -3.27
C VAL A 34 -13.09 2.49 -3.95
N ASP A 35 -12.82 2.25 -5.24
CA ASP A 35 -13.45 1.16 -6.00
C ASP A 35 -12.59 -0.12 -6.02
N THR A 36 -11.27 0.02 -5.84
CA THR A 36 -10.32 -1.08 -5.87
C THR A 36 -9.30 -0.95 -4.76
N PHE A 37 -9.21 -1.99 -3.94
CA PHE A 37 -8.29 -2.11 -2.83
C PHE A 37 -7.16 -3.09 -3.17
N CYS A 38 -5.93 -2.59 -3.14
CA CYS A 38 -4.73 -3.33 -3.45
C CYS A 38 -3.91 -3.62 -2.18
N ASP A 39 -3.92 -4.88 -1.74
CA ASP A 39 -3.07 -5.34 -0.65
C ASP A 39 -1.63 -5.55 -1.17
N ILE A 40 -0.66 -4.79 -0.64
CA ILE A 40 0.77 -4.88 -1.01
C ILE A 40 1.62 -5.48 0.12
N ARG A 41 1.00 -6.28 0.99
CA ARG A 41 1.69 -6.98 2.07
C ARG A 41 2.27 -8.30 1.55
N GLN A 42 3.47 -8.63 2.04
CA GLN A 42 4.08 -9.95 1.82
C GLN A 42 3.30 -11.07 2.53
N ARG A 43 2.74 -10.78 3.71
CA ARG A 43 1.97 -11.71 4.54
C ARG A 43 0.64 -11.07 4.92
N TRP A 44 -0.44 -11.83 4.77
CA TRP A 44 -1.82 -11.35 4.86
C TRP A 44 -2.45 -11.33 6.26
N GLY A 45 -1.66 -11.70 7.27
CA GLY A 45 -2.13 -11.86 8.65
C GLY A 45 -1.46 -10.86 9.57
N VAL A 46 -2.26 -10.23 10.42
CA VAL A 46 -1.82 -9.52 11.62
C VAL A 46 -2.13 -10.36 12.85
N ARG A 47 -1.30 -10.22 13.89
CA ARG A 47 -1.51 -10.92 15.16
C ARG A 47 -2.33 -10.05 16.11
N GLY A 48 -3.21 -10.68 16.89
CA GLY A 48 -4.05 -10.02 17.88
C GLY A 48 -5.43 -9.62 17.34
N SER A 49 -6.40 -9.50 18.25
CA SER A 49 -7.80 -9.18 17.92
C SER A 49 -7.99 -7.75 17.43
N ARG A 50 -7.18 -6.79 17.93
CA ARG A 50 -7.30 -5.35 17.64
C ARG A 50 -7.33 -5.05 16.13
N TYR A 51 -6.52 -5.74 15.33
CA TYR A 51 -6.41 -5.50 13.90
C TYR A 51 -6.96 -6.68 13.07
N ALA A 52 -7.74 -7.58 13.67
CA ALA A 52 -8.23 -8.78 12.98
C ALA A 52 -9.10 -8.47 11.74
N PHE A 53 -9.66 -7.26 11.66
CA PHE A 53 -10.44 -6.79 10.51
C PHE A 53 -9.59 -6.66 9.22
N VAL A 54 -8.28 -6.46 9.32
CA VAL A 54 -7.38 -6.44 8.15
C VAL A 54 -6.70 -7.78 7.86
N ASN A 55 -7.14 -8.87 8.51
CA ASN A 55 -6.77 -10.22 8.09
C ASN A 55 -7.49 -10.56 6.78
N SER A 56 -6.76 -11.11 5.80
CA SER A 56 -7.22 -11.22 4.41
C SER A 56 -8.64 -11.78 4.23
N LYS A 57 -9.05 -12.83 4.94
CA LYS A 57 -10.44 -13.36 4.82
C LYS A 57 -11.51 -12.35 5.24
N ARG A 58 -11.34 -11.74 6.42
CA ARG A 58 -12.30 -10.77 6.97
C ARG A 58 -12.29 -9.47 6.16
N LEU A 59 -11.09 -9.02 5.79
CA LEU A 59 -10.91 -7.84 4.94
C LEU A 59 -11.62 -8.00 3.60
N GLN A 60 -11.40 -9.12 2.90
CA GLN A 60 -12.06 -9.37 1.61
C GLN A 60 -13.58 -9.45 1.74
N GLN A 61 -14.10 -10.05 2.81
CA GLN A 61 -15.53 -10.11 3.06
C GLN A 61 -16.11 -8.70 3.24
N SER A 62 -15.54 -7.88 4.13
CA SER A 62 -16.03 -6.53 4.37
C SER A 62 -15.89 -5.63 3.14
N LEU A 63 -14.82 -5.76 2.35
CA LEU A 63 -14.67 -5.03 1.09
C LEU A 63 -15.74 -5.44 0.06
N ALA A 64 -16.04 -6.73 -0.06
CA ALA A 64 -17.09 -7.21 -0.95
C ALA A 64 -18.48 -6.70 -0.55
N GLU A 65 -18.78 -6.64 0.74
CA GLU A 65 -20.02 -6.06 1.28
C GLU A 65 -20.15 -4.56 0.95
N LEU A 66 -19.03 -3.85 0.82
CA LEU A 66 -18.95 -2.45 0.43
C LEU A 66 -18.87 -2.24 -1.10
N GLY A 67 -18.86 -3.30 -1.90
CA GLY A 67 -18.68 -3.23 -3.35
C GLY A 67 -17.26 -2.86 -3.81
N ILE A 68 -16.27 -2.95 -2.91
CA ILE A 68 -14.87 -2.63 -3.19
C ILE A 68 -14.14 -3.89 -3.66
N ARG A 69 -13.49 -3.80 -4.82
CA ARG A 69 -12.76 -4.93 -5.41
C ARG A 69 -11.45 -5.16 -4.68
N TYR A 70 -11.06 -6.41 -4.47
CA TYR A 70 -9.79 -6.75 -3.82
C TYR A 70 -8.77 -7.31 -4.81
N VAL A 71 -7.56 -6.76 -4.79
CA VAL A 71 -6.42 -7.24 -5.57
C VAL A 71 -5.24 -7.45 -4.63
N HIS A 72 -4.54 -8.59 -4.74
CA HIS A 72 -3.28 -8.80 -4.02
C HIS A 72 -2.09 -8.56 -4.94
N LEU A 73 -1.38 -7.44 -4.72
CA LEU A 73 -0.20 -7.05 -5.49
C LEU A 73 1.08 -7.42 -4.75
N LYS A 74 1.33 -8.73 -4.64
CA LYS A 74 2.54 -9.25 -3.97
C LYS A 74 3.84 -8.74 -4.59
N SER A 75 3.83 -8.42 -5.87
CA SER A 75 4.99 -7.88 -6.61
C SER A 75 5.47 -6.54 -6.06
N LEU A 76 4.62 -5.78 -5.36
CA LEU A 76 4.97 -4.51 -4.71
C LEU A 76 5.36 -4.69 -3.23
N ALA A 77 5.36 -5.91 -2.69
CA ALA A 77 5.73 -6.14 -1.30
C ALA A 77 7.26 -6.12 -1.12
N PRO A 78 7.79 -5.47 -0.07
CA PRO A 78 9.23 -5.46 0.18
C PRO A 78 9.73 -6.86 0.51
N THR A 79 10.84 -7.25 -0.10
CA THR A 79 11.52 -8.54 0.12
C THR A 79 12.03 -8.69 1.55
N GLN A 80 12.51 -9.89 1.91
CA GLN A 80 13.03 -10.12 3.27
C GLN A 80 14.31 -9.33 3.51
N GLU A 81 15.13 -9.19 2.49
CA GLU A 81 16.40 -8.49 2.46
C GLU A 81 16.19 -6.98 2.66
N VAL A 82 15.25 -6.39 1.92
CA VAL A 82 14.87 -4.97 2.08
C VAL A 82 14.34 -4.71 3.49
N ARG A 83 13.52 -5.60 4.04
CA ARG A 83 13.02 -5.49 5.43
C ARG A 83 14.14 -5.63 6.46
N ALA A 84 15.15 -6.46 6.19
CA ALA A 84 16.29 -6.64 7.08
C ALA A 84 17.14 -5.36 7.15
N ALA A 85 17.36 -4.67 6.03
CA ALA A 85 18.08 -3.40 5.99
C ALA A 85 17.44 -2.34 6.90
N GLN A 86 16.11 -2.14 6.83
CA GLN A 86 15.41 -1.23 7.74
C GLN A 86 15.51 -1.67 9.20
N LYS A 87 15.50 -2.97 9.47
CA LYS A 87 15.60 -3.48 10.84
C LYS A 87 16.96 -3.20 11.46
N GLU A 88 18.04 -3.33 10.69
CA GLU A 88 19.38 -3.00 11.17
C GLU A 88 19.55 -1.48 11.36
N ALA A 89 18.99 -0.65 10.47
CA ALA A 89 18.98 0.80 10.65
C ALA A 89 18.18 1.23 11.90
N ASP A 90 16.96 0.71 12.08
CA ASP A 90 16.12 0.95 13.27
C ASP A 90 16.88 0.57 14.56
N LYS A 91 17.64 -0.54 14.54
CA LYS A 91 18.44 -1.00 15.68
C LYS A 91 19.64 -0.09 15.95
N ALA A 92 20.30 0.43 14.91
CA ALA A 92 21.42 1.35 15.04
C ALA A 92 20.99 2.68 15.67
N GLU A 93 19.78 3.15 15.39
CA GLU A 93 19.22 4.41 15.92
C GLU A 93 18.43 4.23 17.22
N GLY A 94 18.19 2.98 17.65
CA GLY A 94 17.39 2.70 18.85
C GLY A 94 15.90 2.98 18.68
N VAL A 95 15.41 3.11 17.45
CA VAL A 95 13.99 3.40 17.16
C VAL A 95 13.21 2.09 17.08
N ALA A 96 12.19 1.94 17.92
CA ALA A 96 11.29 0.80 17.80
C ALA A 96 10.46 0.91 16.50
N LYS A 97 10.27 -0.20 15.79
CA LYS A 97 9.45 -0.25 14.55
C LYS A 97 8.08 0.46 14.69
N ARG A 98 7.46 0.39 15.88
CA ARG A 98 6.13 0.97 16.16
C ARG A 98 6.16 2.50 16.38
N GLN A 99 7.32 3.07 16.63
CA GLN A 99 7.54 4.51 16.87
C GLN A 99 8.09 5.22 15.63
N ARG A 100 8.28 4.48 14.53
CA ARG A 100 8.88 5.03 13.32
C ARG A 100 7.87 5.90 12.58
N GLU A 101 8.27 7.15 12.31
CA GLU A 101 7.48 8.11 11.55
C GLU A 101 7.92 8.23 10.08
N SER A 102 9.15 7.82 9.76
CA SER A 102 9.70 7.87 8.40
C SER A 102 10.54 6.64 8.04
N LEU A 103 10.56 6.26 6.76
CA LEU A 103 11.46 5.24 6.24
C LEU A 103 12.92 5.72 6.25
N HIS A 104 13.84 4.77 6.44
CA HIS A 104 15.26 5.06 6.27
C HIS A 104 15.60 5.24 4.77
N PRO A 105 16.49 6.18 4.40
CA PRO A 105 16.92 6.34 3.01
C PRO A 105 17.47 5.05 2.39
N GLU A 106 18.19 4.24 3.18
CA GLU A 106 18.71 2.94 2.75
C GLU A 106 17.60 1.96 2.39
N PHE A 107 16.53 1.90 3.19
CA PHE A 107 15.36 1.09 2.85
C PHE A 107 14.69 1.59 1.58
N ALA A 108 14.52 2.91 1.43
CA ALA A 108 13.87 3.48 0.26
C ALA A 108 14.68 3.21 -1.02
N ALA A 109 16.00 3.27 -0.95
CA ALA A 109 16.90 2.91 -2.05
C ALA A 109 16.81 1.41 -2.37
N ALA A 110 16.91 0.55 -1.35
CA ALA A 110 16.81 -0.89 -1.51
C ALA A 110 15.44 -1.31 -2.07
N TYR A 111 14.34 -0.70 -1.61
CA TYR A 111 13.00 -0.98 -2.12
C TYR A 111 12.86 -0.62 -3.60
N ARG A 112 13.35 0.56 -3.99
CA ARG A 112 13.31 0.98 -5.41
C ARG A 112 14.09 0.00 -6.30
N LYS A 113 15.31 -0.35 -5.89
CA LYS A 113 16.18 -1.25 -6.65
C LYS A 113 15.69 -2.70 -6.69
N GLU A 114 15.41 -3.29 -5.53
CA GLU A 114 15.14 -4.72 -5.41
C GLU A 114 13.67 -5.08 -5.69
N CYS A 115 12.74 -4.12 -5.55
CA CYS A 115 11.30 -4.38 -5.75
C CYS A 115 10.77 -3.67 -7.00
N LEU A 116 10.99 -2.35 -7.14
CA LEU A 116 10.34 -1.58 -8.20
C LEU A 116 11.00 -1.72 -9.58
N GLU A 117 12.32 -1.90 -9.67
CA GLU A 117 13.01 -2.16 -10.95
C GLU A 117 12.63 -3.51 -11.56
N ASN A 118 12.20 -4.46 -10.73
CA ASN A 118 11.80 -5.80 -11.14
C ASN A 118 10.34 -5.89 -11.63
N VAL A 119 9.61 -4.78 -11.61
CA VAL A 119 8.21 -4.70 -12.04
C VAL A 119 8.02 -3.54 -13.01
N THR A 120 6.94 -3.58 -13.80
CA THR A 120 6.56 -2.48 -14.68
C THR A 120 5.23 -1.90 -14.24
N GLY A 121 5.06 -0.58 -14.37
CA GLY A 121 3.78 0.07 -14.08
C GLY A 121 2.64 -0.53 -14.91
N ALA A 122 2.92 -0.85 -16.19
CA ALA A 122 1.98 -1.57 -17.05
C ALA A 122 1.54 -2.92 -16.47
N GLY A 123 2.48 -3.75 -15.98
CA GLY A 123 2.16 -5.05 -15.40
C GLY A 123 1.36 -4.96 -14.11
N VAL A 124 1.64 -3.94 -13.30
CA VAL A 124 0.87 -3.65 -12.08
C VAL A 124 -0.55 -3.20 -12.43
N LEU A 125 -0.71 -2.24 -13.35
CA LEU A 125 -2.02 -1.78 -13.81
C LEU A 125 -2.82 -2.87 -14.51
N ALA A 126 -2.17 -3.78 -15.23
CA ALA A 126 -2.84 -4.95 -15.83
C ALA A 126 -3.38 -5.95 -14.80
N SER A 127 -2.89 -5.90 -13.55
CA SER A 127 -3.40 -6.72 -12.44
C SER A 127 -4.59 -6.06 -11.73
N VAL A 128 -4.88 -4.80 -12.06
CA VAL A 128 -6.01 -4.02 -11.55
C VAL A 128 -7.12 -4.04 -12.62
N PRO A 129 -8.41 -4.01 -12.24
CA PRO A 129 -9.49 -3.88 -13.22
C PRO A 129 -9.31 -2.67 -14.13
N ALA A 130 -9.53 -2.85 -15.44
CA ALA A 130 -9.26 -1.81 -16.44
C ALA A 130 -10.14 -0.55 -16.29
N ASP A 131 -11.28 -0.68 -15.60
CA ASP A 131 -12.23 0.37 -15.27
C ASP A 131 -12.02 0.94 -13.85
N ALA A 132 -10.95 0.56 -13.15
CA ALA A 132 -10.62 1.14 -11.85
C ALA A 132 -10.26 2.62 -11.97
N LYS A 133 -10.82 3.42 -11.06
CA LYS A 133 -10.61 4.88 -11.00
C LYS A 133 -9.94 5.29 -9.70
N ARG A 134 -10.23 4.64 -8.58
CA ARG A 134 -9.75 5.03 -7.24
C ARG A 134 -9.15 3.79 -6.56
N VAL A 135 -7.83 3.67 -6.69
CA VAL A 135 -7.07 2.48 -6.28
C VAL A 135 -6.34 2.74 -4.97
N ALA A 136 -6.72 2.04 -3.90
CA ALA A 136 -6.07 2.18 -2.60
C ALA A 136 -4.95 1.13 -2.40
N LEU A 137 -3.71 1.58 -2.23
CA LEU A 137 -2.58 0.73 -1.83
C LEU A 137 -2.53 0.59 -0.31
N PHE A 138 -2.59 -0.65 0.17
CA PHE A 138 -2.70 -0.95 1.59
C PHE A 138 -1.46 -1.63 2.18
N CYS A 139 -1.00 -1.08 3.31
CA CYS A 139 -0.14 -1.77 4.25
C CYS A 139 -0.55 -1.45 5.70
N VAL A 140 0.08 -2.09 6.69
CA VAL A 140 -0.44 -2.05 8.08
C VAL A 140 0.01 -0.84 8.87
N GLU A 141 1.20 -0.29 8.60
CA GLU A 141 1.75 0.87 9.32
C GLU A 141 0.76 2.06 9.31
N GLU A 142 0.80 2.92 10.33
CA GLU A 142 -0.13 4.06 10.43
C GLU A 142 0.22 5.15 9.41
N LEU A 143 1.45 5.64 9.44
CA LEU A 143 1.88 6.75 8.60
C LEU A 143 2.38 6.29 7.23
N PRO A 144 2.01 6.97 6.13
CA PRO A 144 2.51 6.66 4.79
C PRO A 144 4.02 6.90 4.67
N SER A 145 4.55 7.92 5.35
CA SER A 145 5.98 8.24 5.41
C SER A 145 6.81 7.12 6.05
N ALA A 146 6.23 6.31 6.93
CA ALA A 146 6.88 5.21 7.64
C ALA A 146 6.82 3.87 6.88
N CYS A 147 6.20 3.83 5.70
CA CYS A 147 5.81 2.60 5.04
C CYS A 147 6.13 2.61 3.54
N HIS A 148 6.43 1.44 2.95
CA HIS A 148 6.74 1.32 1.52
C HIS A 148 5.56 1.68 0.60
N ARG A 149 4.33 1.74 1.14
CA ARG A 149 3.14 2.08 0.35
C ARG A 149 3.20 3.49 -0.26
N SER A 150 3.87 4.44 0.39
CA SER A 150 4.08 5.79 -0.17
C SER A 150 5.00 5.71 -1.39
N LEU A 151 6.12 5.01 -1.28
CA LEU A 151 7.06 4.78 -2.39
C LEU A 151 6.40 4.05 -3.57
N ALA A 152 5.57 3.05 -3.27
CA ALA A 152 4.82 2.31 -4.29
C ALA A 152 3.78 3.22 -4.97
N ALA A 153 3.10 4.07 -4.21
CA ALA A 153 2.12 5.02 -4.74
C ALA A 153 2.79 6.07 -5.64
N GLU A 154 3.89 6.67 -5.18
CA GLU A 154 4.70 7.63 -5.97
C GLU A 154 5.13 7.03 -7.31
N TRP A 155 5.66 5.81 -7.29
CA TRP A 155 6.11 5.12 -8.49
C TRP A 155 4.96 4.79 -9.45
N LEU A 156 3.84 4.25 -8.94
CA LEU A 156 2.70 3.87 -9.77
C LEU A 156 1.99 5.10 -10.35
N ALA A 157 1.78 6.12 -9.51
CA ALA A 157 1.15 7.37 -9.90
C ALA A 157 2.01 8.14 -10.90
N GLY A 158 3.35 8.15 -10.73
CA GLY A 158 4.27 8.74 -11.70
C GLY A 158 4.26 8.03 -13.05
N TYR A 159 4.01 6.71 -13.09
CA TYR A 159 3.81 5.97 -14.33
C TYR A 159 2.46 6.27 -14.99
N ALA A 160 1.39 6.37 -14.19
CA ALA A 160 0.03 6.59 -14.67
C ALA A 160 -0.35 8.06 -14.88
N GLU A 161 0.53 8.99 -14.49
CA GLU A 161 0.25 10.45 -14.42
C GLU A 161 -0.99 10.76 -13.56
N ALA A 162 -1.13 10.03 -12.45
CA ALA A 162 -2.26 10.11 -11.53
C ALA A 162 -1.95 10.96 -10.28
N PRO A 163 -2.93 11.63 -9.68
CA PRO A 163 -2.78 12.21 -8.34
C PRO A 163 -2.65 11.14 -7.26
N ILE A 164 -2.00 11.52 -6.15
CA ILE A 164 -1.84 10.69 -4.96
C ILE A 164 -2.64 11.30 -3.80
N GLU A 165 -3.37 10.46 -3.08
CA GLU A 165 -4.06 10.84 -1.84
C GLU A 165 -3.68 9.89 -0.70
N HIS A 166 -3.26 10.43 0.45
CA HIS A 166 -2.93 9.62 1.62
C HIS A 166 -4.07 9.65 2.62
N LEU A 167 -4.78 8.53 2.77
CA LEU A 167 -5.84 8.37 3.75
C LEU A 167 -5.23 8.07 5.13
N VAL A 168 -5.62 8.85 6.12
CA VAL A 168 -5.34 8.64 7.55
C VAL A 168 -6.71 8.54 8.24
N PRO A 169 -7.20 7.32 8.53
CA PRO A 169 -8.55 7.09 9.06
C PRO A 169 -8.86 7.62 10.47
#